data_AF-A0A7C3DYH7-F1
#
_entry.id   AF-A0A7C3DYH7-F1
#
_cell.length_a   1.000
_cell.length_b   1.000
_cell.length_c   1.000
_cell.angle_alpha   90.00
_cell.angle_beta   90.00
_cell.angle_gamma   90.00
#
_symmetry.space_group_name_H-M   'P 1'
#
loop_
_entity.id
_entity.type
_entity.pdbx_description
1 polymer ?
#
loop_
_entity_poly.entity_id
_entity_poly.type
_entity_poly.pdbx_seq_one_letter_code
_entity_poly.pdbx_strand_id
1 'polypeptide(L)'
;MRSLQRRVQDFLDEPLPDEIALNYNPESLTELVLSTYASGQPFDASLIKMAQLCLGEIDNAMGETATEAGRAYLMNCRKLLVEVLQEVM
;
A
#
# COMPACT_ATOMS: atom_id res chain seq x y z
N MET A 1 13.97 9.92 12.86
CA MET A 1 12.86 9.60 11.94
C MET A 1 13.30 8.43 11.07
N ARG A 2 12.50 7.36 10.92
CA ARG A 2 12.81 6.25 9.98
C ARG A 2 12.53 6.74 8.55
N SER A 3 13.29 6.26 7.55
CA SER A 3 13.04 6.58 6.14
C SER A 3 11.67 6.02 5.70
N LEU A 4 11.05 6.66 4.69
CA LEU A 4 9.77 6.21 4.15
C LEU A 4 9.90 4.78 3.58
N GLN A 5 10.98 4.48 2.86
CA GLN A 5 11.29 3.11 2.41
C GLN A 5 11.25 2.09 3.54
N ARG A 6 11.86 2.41 4.70
CA ARG A 6 11.86 1.48 5.83
C ARG A 6 10.46 1.29 6.42
N ARG A 7 9.63 2.33 6.42
CA ARG A 7 8.23 2.24 6.88
C ARG A 7 7.37 1.40 5.94
N VAL A 8 7.57 1.53 4.63
CA VAL A 8 6.89 0.68 3.64
C VAL A 8 7.32 -0.77 3.81
N GLN A 9 8.62 -1.04 3.97
CA GLN A 9 9.11 -2.39 4.25
C GLN A 9 8.53 -2.96 5.55
N ASP A 10 8.58 -2.19 6.65
CA ASP A 10 8.03 -2.61 7.94
C ASP A 10 6.54 -2.95 7.81
N PHE A 11 5.77 -2.19 7.01
CA PHE A 11 4.35 -2.46 6.72
C PHE A 11 4.12 -3.73 5.90
N LEU A 12 4.95 -3.99 4.88
CA LEU A 12 4.85 -5.23 4.09
C LEU A 12 5.20 -6.48 4.92
N ASP A 13 6.02 -6.31 5.96
CA ASP A 13 6.39 -7.39 6.89
C ASP A 13 5.37 -7.57 8.04
N GLU A 14 4.38 -6.67 8.18
CA GLU A 14 3.34 -6.77 9.22
C GLU A 14 2.36 -7.93 8.93
N PRO A 15 1.93 -8.68 9.96
CA PRO A 15 0.91 -9.70 9.78
C PRO A 15 -0.42 -9.07 9.34
N LEU A 16 -1.02 -9.65 8.30
CA LEU A 16 -2.32 -9.21 7.79
C LEU A 16 -3.43 -9.47 8.82
N PRO A 17 -4.37 -8.54 9.02
CA PRO A 17 -5.61 -8.82 9.74
C PRO A 17 -6.40 -9.95 9.07
N ASP A 18 -7.09 -10.79 9.84
CA ASP A 18 -7.80 -11.98 9.35
C ASP A 18 -8.70 -11.70 8.12
N GLU A 19 -9.48 -10.61 8.15
CA GLU A 19 -10.37 -10.22 7.05
C GLU A 19 -9.61 -9.88 5.75
N ILE A 20 -8.47 -9.22 5.90
CA ILE A 20 -7.59 -8.86 4.77
C ILE A 20 -6.91 -10.12 4.24
N ALA A 21 -6.41 -10.98 5.14
CA ALA A 21 -5.72 -12.21 4.81
C ALA A 21 -6.60 -13.17 3.96
N LEU A 22 -7.91 -13.22 4.22
CA LEU A 22 -8.86 -14.04 3.46
C LEU A 22 -8.93 -13.68 1.98
N ASN A 23 -8.69 -12.41 1.64
CA ASN A 23 -8.79 -11.89 0.27
C ASN A 23 -7.45 -11.36 -0.25
N TYR A 24 -6.35 -11.65 0.45
CA TYR A 24 -5.05 -11.10 0.13
C TYR A 24 -4.52 -11.69 -1.19
N ASN A 25 -4.07 -10.79 -2.06
CA ASN A 25 -3.39 -11.13 -3.29
C ASN A 25 -1.98 -10.52 -3.30
N PRO A 26 -0.91 -11.34 -3.18
CA PRO A 26 0.47 -10.84 -3.22
C PRO A 26 0.86 -10.30 -4.61
N GLU A 27 0.09 -10.61 -5.65
CA GLU A 27 0.28 -10.07 -7.00
C GLU A 27 -0.58 -8.83 -7.27
N SER A 28 -1.21 -8.25 -6.24
CA SER A 28 -1.97 -7.01 -6.39
C SER A 28 -1.05 -5.86 -6.83
N LEU A 29 -1.62 -4.91 -7.59
CA LEU A 29 -0.88 -3.72 -8.01
C LEU A 29 -0.37 -2.91 -6.81
N THR A 30 -1.15 -2.86 -5.73
CA THR A 30 -0.75 -2.22 -4.48
C THR A 30 0.52 -2.85 -3.89
N GLU A 31 0.57 -4.18 -3.81
CA GLU A 31 1.74 -4.91 -3.32
C GLU A 31 2.96 -4.66 -4.22
N LEU A 32 2.77 -4.72 -5.54
CA LEU A 32 3.83 -4.46 -6.52
C LEU A 32 4.41 -3.05 -6.35
N VAL A 33 3.56 -2.03 -6.23
CA VAL A 33 3.99 -0.63 -6.09
C VAL A 33 4.78 -0.44 -4.80
N LEU A 34 4.27 -0.92 -3.66
CA LEU A 34 4.93 -0.76 -2.36
C LEU A 34 6.25 -1.54 -2.30
N SER A 35 6.28 -2.77 -2.81
CA SER A 35 7.50 -3.58 -2.85
C SER A 35 8.58 -3.00 -3.78
N THR A 36 8.17 -2.43 -4.92
CA THR A 36 9.06 -1.71 -5.85
C THR A 36 9.72 -0.52 -5.14
N TYR A 37 8.93 0.26 -4.41
CA TYR A 37 9.42 1.41 -3.65
C TYR A 37 10.35 0.99 -2.50
N ALA A 38 9.96 -0.01 -1.71
CA ALA A 38 10.76 -0.56 -0.61
C ALA A 38 12.11 -1.10 -1.08
N SER A 39 12.15 -1.66 -2.30
CA SER A 39 13.38 -2.17 -2.94
C SER A 39 14.30 -1.06 -3.47
N GLY A 40 13.88 0.21 -3.41
CA GLY A 40 14.65 1.35 -3.91
C GLY A 40 14.70 1.45 -5.43
N GLN A 41 13.77 0.78 -6.13
CA GLN A 41 13.68 0.90 -7.58
C GLN A 41 13.09 2.27 -7.97
N PRO A 42 13.55 2.85 -9.09
CA PRO A 42 13.04 4.13 -9.55
C PRO A 42 11.57 4.01 -10.01
N PHE A 43 10.76 5.01 -9.65
CA PHE A 43 9.40 5.14 -10.13
C PHE A 43 9.39 5.83 -11.49
N ASP A 44 8.92 5.13 -12.51
CA ASP A 44 8.62 5.74 -13.80
C ASP A 44 7.19 6.30 -13.83
N ALA A 45 6.86 7.01 -14.91
CA ALA A 45 5.53 7.61 -15.07
C ALA A 45 4.40 6.56 -15.09
N SER A 46 4.69 5.30 -15.45
CA SER A 46 3.71 4.23 -15.45
C SER A 46 3.44 3.73 -14.02
N LEU A 47 4.49 3.51 -13.23
CA LEU A 47 4.39 3.15 -11.82
C LEU A 47 3.68 4.24 -10.99
N ILE A 48 3.95 5.52 -11.26
CA ILE A 48 3.23 6.63 -10.62
C ILE A 48 1.73 6.55 -10.92
N LYS A 49 1.35 6.30 -12.18
CA LYS A 49 -0.07 6.13 -12.56
C LYS A 49 -0.68 4.89 -11.90
N MET A 50 0.05 3.78 -11.83
CA MET A 50 -0.43 2.57 -11.13
C MET A 50 -0.66 2.85 -9.65
N ALA A 51 0.27 3.54 -8.98
CA ALA A 51 0.13 3.95 -7.59
C ALA A 51 -1.11 4.86 -7.38
N GLN A 52 -1.40 5.76 -8.31
CA GLN A 52 -2.62 6.57 -8.27
C GLN A 52 -3.90 5.74 -8.42
N LEU A 53 -3.91 4.72 -9.28
CA LEU A 53 -5.04 3.79 -9.42
C LEU A 53 -5.26 2.97 -8.15
N CYS A 54 -4.17 2.51 -7.51
CA CYS A 54 -4.22 1.75 -6.27
C CYS A 54 -4.90 2.53 -5.13
N LEU A 55 -4.80 3.87 -5.10
CA LEU A 55 -5.54 4.68 -4.11
C LEU A 55 -7.06 4.49 -4.22
N GLY A 56 -7.59 4.44 -5.44
CA GLY A 56 -9.02 4.21 -5.68
C GLY A 56 -9.46 2.80 -5.28
N GLU A 57 -8.62 1.79 -5.55
CA GLU A 57 -8.87 0.41 -5.13
C GLU A 57 -8.89 0.27 -3.60
N ILE A 58 -7.95 0.92 -2.91
CA ILE A 58 -7.91 0.93 -1.44
C ILE A 58 -9.14 1.67 -0.88
N ASP A 59 -9.54 2.80 -1.46
CA ASP A 59 -10.74 3.54 -1.05
C ASP A 59 -12.02 2.69 -1.16
N ASN A 60 -12.14 1.89 -2.24
CA ASN A 60 -13.23 0.93 -2.39
C ASN A 60 -13.16 -0.18 -1.33
N ALA A 61 -11.99 -0.81 -1.16
CA ALA A 61 -11.79 -1.88 -0.18
C ALA A 61 -12.10 -1.42 1.26
N MET A 62 -11.75 -0.17 1.62
CA MET A 62 -12.09 0.40 2.93
C MET A 62 -13.60 0.54 3.15
N GLY A 63 -14.37 0.79 2.08
CA GLY A 63 -15.83 0.87 2.13
C GLY A 63 -16.50 -0.50 2.33
N GLU A 64 -15.85 -1.56 1.84
CA GLU A 64 -16.34 -2.96 1.92
C GLU A 64 -15.90 -3.67 3.21
N THR A 65 -14.83 -3.20 3.84
CA THR A 65 -14.25 -3.82 5.04
C THR A 65 -15.17 -3.66 6.25
N ALA A 66 -15.51 -4.79 6.87
CA ALA A 66 -16.41 -4.89 8.01
C ALA A 66 -15.71 -4.69 9.35
N THR A 67 -14.43 -5.06 9.47
CA THR A 67 -13.69 -4.96 10.74
C THR A 67 -12.91 -3.65 10.87
N GLU A 68 -12.78 -3.18 12.11
CA GLU A 68 -11.95 -2.02 12.43
C GLU A 68 -10.46 -2.28 12.12
N ALA A 69 -9.98 -3.50 12.38
CA ALA A 69 -8.60 -3.91 12.10
C ALA A 69 -8.27 -3.87 10.60
N GLY A 70 -9.14 -4.42 9.75
CA GLY A 70 -8.97 -4.33 8.30
C GLY A 70 -9.00 -2.89 7.80
N ARG A 71 -9.92 -2.06 8.34
CA ARG A 71 -10.02 -0.65 7.96
C ARG A 71 -8.77 0.13 8.37
N ALA A 72 -8.24 -0.13 9.56
CA ALA A 72 -7.00 0.48 10.04
C ALA A 72 -5.81 0.10 9.15
N TYR A 73 -5.70 -1.18 8.76
CA TYR A 73 -4.67 -1.66 7.84
C TYR A 73 -4.74 -0.96 6.48
N LEU A 74 -5.92 -0.93 5.85
CA LEU A 74 -6.12 -0.26 4.55
C LEU A 74 -5.88 1.24 4.63
N MET A 75 -6.28 1.89 5.72
CA MET A 75 -5.97 3.30 5.94
C MET A 75 -4.45 3.54 6.06
N ASN A 76 -3.71 2.63 6.71
CA ASN A 76 -2.25 2.73 6.79
C ASN A 76 -1.60 2.53 5.41
N CYS A 77 -2.05 1.51 4.66
CA CYS A 77 -1.65 1.27 3.27
C CYS A 77 -1.84 2.52 2.41
N ARG A 78 -3.03 3.14 2.48
CA ARG A 78 -3.35 4.37 1.75
C ARG A 78 -2.43 5.53 2.12
N LYS A 79 -2.16 5.72 3.41
CA LYS A 79 -1.26 6.79 3.89
C LYS A 79 0.15 6.62 3.33
N LEU A 80 0.69 5.41 3.43
CA LEU A 80 2.02 5.09 2.88
C LEU A 80 2.06 5.34 1.37
N LEU A 81 1.04 4.91 0.64
CA LEU A 81 0.97 5.11 -0.81
C LEU A 81 0.91 6.60 -1.22
N VAL A 82 0.18 7.42 -0.46
CA VAL A 82 0.17 8.88 -0.66
C VAL A 82 1.54 9.49 -0.39
N GLU A 83 2.20 9.09 0.70
CA GLU A 83 3.54 9.58 1.03
C GLU A 83 4.57 9.17 -0.03
N VAL A 84 4.48 7.94 -0.55
CA VAL A 84 5.33 7.47 -1.66
C VAL A 84 5.12 8.35 -2.89
N LEU A 85 3.88 8.59 -3.29
CA LEU A 85 3.54 9.47 -4.42
C LEU A 85 4.07 10.90 -4.23
N GLN A 86 4.05 11.43 -3.02
CA GLN A 86 4.59 12.77 -2.71
C GLN A 86 6.11 12.83 -2.79
N GLU A 87 6.81 11.73 -2.55
CA GLU A 87 8.28 11.68 -2.61
C GLU A 87 8.80 11.52 -4.05
N VAL A 88 8.07 10.79 -4.90
CA VAL A 88 8.50 10.45 -6.26
C VAL A 88 8.01 11.42 -7.34
N MET A 89 7.09 12.34 -7.01
CA MET A 89 6.57 13.39 -7.90
C MET A 89 7.33 14.71 -7.73
#